data_AF-A0A353BKE3-F1
#
_entry.id   AF-A0A353BKE3-F1
#
_cell.length_a   1.000
_cell.length_b   1.000
_cell.length_c   1.000
_cell.angle_alpha   90.00
_cell.angle_beta   90.00
_cell.angle_gamma   90.00
#
_symmetry.space_group_name_H-M   'P 1'
#
loop_
_entity.id
_entity.type
_entity.pdbx_description
1 polymer ?
#
loop_
_entity_poly.entity_id
_entity_poly.type
_entity_poly.pdbx_seq_one_letter_code
_entity_poly.pdbx_strand_id
1 'polypeptide(L)' 'MTGHPILSVDIGSYVLGALLCQAVGFWILAKSHPSRPFNKLGIWILVLHGLALVVFTFATPRLPIFMDGRTGTYGIP' A
#
# COMPACT_ATOMS: atom_id res chain seq x y z
N MET A 1 -15.00 -17.69 9.84
CA MET A 1 -14.26 -17.44 11.09
C MET A 1 -13.01 -18.32 11.13
N THR A 2 -11.95 -17.93 10.45
CA THR A 2 -10.59 -18.44 10.68
C THR A 2 -9.76 -17.24 11.11
N GLY A 3 -10.12 -16.70 12.28
CA GLY A 3 -9.66 -15.41 12.81
C GLY A 3 -8.37 -15.51 13.62
N HIS A 4 -7.37 -16.21 13.10
CA HIS A 4 -6.02 -16.16 13.67
C HIS A 4 -5.10 -15.47 12.66
N PRO A 5 -4.48 -14.32 13.00
CA PRO A 5 -3.44 -13.77 12.15
C PRO A 5 -2.34 -14.83 12.02
N ILE A 6 -2.15 -15.33 10.80
CA ILE A 6 -1.09 -16.28 10.53
C ILE A 6 0.21 -15.48 10.54
N LEU A 7 0.84 -15.42 11.71
CA LEU A 7 2.02 -14.60 11.98
C LEU A 7 3.13 -14.82 10.94
N SER A 8 3.28 -16.06 10.47
CA SER A 8 4.24 -16.40 9.41
C SER A 8 3.89 -15.80 8.05
N VAL A 9 2.59 -15.69 7.71
CA VAL A 9 2.14 -15.04 6.47
C VAL A 9 2.32 -13.53 6.57
N ASP A 10 2.04 -12.93 7.72
CA ASP A 10 2.21 -11.50 7.93
C ASP A 10 3.69 -11.09 7.79
N ILE A 11 4.56 -11.71 8.59
CA ILE A 11 6.02 -11.47 8.52
C ILE A 11 6.56 -11.83 7.14
N GLY A 12 6.15 -12.97 6.57
CA GLY A 12 6.60 -13.42 5.25
C GLY A 12 6.22 -12.43 4.15
N SER A 13 4.98 -11.93 4.17
CA SER A 13 4.50 -10.95 3.20
C SER A 13 5.22 -9.61 3.33
N TYR A 14 5.51 -9.17 4.56
CA TYR A 14 6.29 -7.97 4.82
C TYR A 14 7.73 -8.10 4.29
N VAL A 15 8.41 -9.19 4.62
CA VAL A 15 9.80 -9.43 4.18
C VAL A 15 9.88 -9.55 2.65
N LEU A 16 8.98 -10.31 2.02
CA LEU A 16 8.92 -10.43 0.56
C LEU A 16 8.64 -9.07 -0.10
N GLY A 17 7.70 -8.29 0.44
CA GLY A 17 7.40 -6.94 -0.02
C GLY A 17 8.62 -6.02 0.08
N ALA A 18 9.36 -6.07 1.20
CA ALA A 18 10.57 -5.27 1.39
C ALA A 18 11.67 -5.64 0.40
N LEU A 19 11.90 -6.94 0.16
CA LEU A 19 12.89 -7.41 -0.82
C LEU A 19 12.52 -6.99 -2.25
N LEU A 20 11.25 -7.15 -2.63
CA LEU A 20 10.76 -6.72 -3.94
C LEU A 20 10.90 -5.21 -4.13
N CYS A 21 10.54 -4.42 -3.11
CA CYS A 21 10.68 -2.97 -3.13
C CYS A 21 12.14 -2.55 -3.33
N GLN A 22 13.06 -3.14 -2.57
CA GLN A 22 14.49 -2.84 -2.70
C GLN A 22 15.06 -3.27 -4.05
N ALA A 23 14.66 -4.43 -4.58
CA ALA A 23 15.11 -4.91 -5.88
C ALA A 23 14.65 -3.98 -7.03
N VAL A 24 13.36 -3.61 -7.02
CA VAL A 24 12.79 -2.68 -8.01
C VAL A 24 13.41 -1.28 -7.86
N GLY A 25 13.53 -0.78 -6.63
CA GLY A 25 14.16 0.50 -6.34
C GLY A 25 15.60 0.56 -6.84
N PHE A 26 16.41 -0.47 -6.54
CA PHE A 26 17.78 -0.58 -7.03
C PHE A 26 17.83 -0.58 -8.56
N TRP A 27 16.96 -1.35 -9.22
CA TRP A 27 16.94 -1.40 -10.69
C TRP A 27 16.59 -0.03 -11.31
N ILE A 28 15.59 0.66 -10.76
CA ILE A 28 15.18 1.98 -11.25
C ILE A 28 16.28 3.02 -11.01
N LEU A 29 16.82 3.09 -9.79
CA LEU A 29 17.76 4.13 -9.37
C LEU A 29 19.18 3.91 -9.91
N ALA A 30 19.69 2.69 -9.85
CA ALA A 30 21.09 2.39 -10.18
C ALA A 30 21.30 1.91 -11.62
N LYS A 31 20.28 1.32 -12.27
CA LYS A 31 20.46 0.65 -13.57
C LYS A 31 19.68 1.31 -14.72
N SER A 32 18.47 1.80 -14.46
CA SER A 32 17.57 2.21 -15.54
C SER A 32 17.77 3.65 -16.05
N HIS A 33 18.41 4.54 -15.28
CA HIS A 33 18.52 5.98 -15.60
C HIS A 33 17.22 6.54 -16.23
N PRO A 34 16.12 6.55 -15.47
CA PRO A 34 14.78 6.73 -16.04
C PRO A 34 14.67 8.03 -16.82
N SER A 35 14.09 7.94 -18.02
CA SER A 35 13.85 9.10 -18.85
C SER A 35 12.84 10.05 -18.18
N ARG A 36 12.88 11.34 -18.56
CA ARG A 36 11.99 12.39 -18.02
C ARG A 36 10.50 11.99 -17.92
N PRO A 37 9.87 11.31 -18.90
CA PRO A 37 8.47 10.89 -18.77
C PRO A 37 8.25 9.82 -17.70
N PHE A 38 9.15 8.85 -17.54
CA PHE A 38 9.06 7.83 -16.49
C PHE A 38 9.20 8.45 -15.09
N ASN A 39 10.07 9.46 -14.94
CA ASN A 39 10.19 10.18 -13.68
C ASN A 39 8.89 10.93 -13.34
N LYS A 40 8.25 11.58 -14.33
CA LYS A 40 6.94 12.23 -14.14
C LYS A 40 5.85 11.23 -13.77
N LEU A 41 5.86 10.03 -14.34
CA LEU A 41 4.91 8.97 -13.99
C LEU A 41 5.04 8.57 -12.51
N GLY A 42 6.27 8.49 -11.98
CA GLY A 42 6.51 8.22 -10.56
C GLY A 42 5.84 9.26 -9.65
N ILE A 43 5.93 10.54 -10.01
CA ILE A 43 5.25 11.63 -9.27
C ILE A 43 3.73 11.45 -9.30
N TRP A 44 3.15 11.14 -10.47
CA TRP A 44 1.71 10.90 -10.59
C TRP A 44 1.24 9.71 -9.75
N ILE A 45 2.00 8.61 -9.75
CA ILE A 45 1.70 7.44 -8.91
C ILE A 45 1.74 7.81 -7.42
N LEU A 46 2.74 8.59 -7.00
CA LEU A 46 2.86 9.04 -5.62
C LEU A 46 1.67 9.91 -5.18
N VAL A 47 1.27 10.86 -6.04
CA VAL A 47 0.09 11.71 -5.79
C VAL A 47 -1.18 10.89 -5.72
N LEU A 48 -1.38 9.96 -6.66
CA LEU A 48 -2.56 9.08 -6.68
C LEU A 48 -2.61 8.18 -5.44
N HIS A 49 -1.46 7.66 -5.00
CA HIS A 49 -1.37 6.87 -3.78
C HIS A 49 -1.72 7.69 -2.53
N GLY A 50 -1.21 8.92 -2.43
CA GLY A 50 -1.59 9.85 -1.36
C GLY A 50 -3.08 10.18 -1.36
N LEU A 51 -3.66 10.45 -2.52
CA LEU A 51 -5.10 10.67 -2.68
C LEU A 51 -5.92 9.44 -2.27
N ALA A 52 -5.47 8.24 -2.67
CA ALA A 52 -6.10 7.01 -2.24
C ALA A 52 -6.11 6.92 -0.71
N LEU A 53 -4.97 7.11 -0.05
CA LEU A 53 -4.88 7.11 1.42
C LEU A 53 -5.86 8.11 2.05
N VAL A 54 -5.91 9.35 1.55
CA VAL A 54 -6.86 10.37 2.03
C VAL A 54 -8.31 9.90 1.90
N VAL A 55 -8.70 9.36 0.74
CA VAL A 55 -10.06 8.85 0.50
C VAL A 55 -10.38 7.68 1.43
N PHE A 56 -9.48 6.70 1.54
CA PHE A 56 -9.69 5.55 2.40
C PHE A 56 -9.74 5.93 3.89
N THR A 57 -9.05 6.99 4.32
CA THR A 57 -9.07 7.49 5.70
C THR A 57 -10.30 8.33 6.04
N PHE A 58 -10.67 9.30 5.21
CA PHE A 58 -11.75 10.26 5.53
C PHE A 58 -13.11 9.91 4.91
N ALA A 59 -13.12 9.21 3.78
CA ALA A 59 -14.31 8.78 3.08
C ALA A 59 -14.27 7.25 2.90
N THR A 60 -13.98 6.56 4.00
CA THR A 60 -13.77 5.10 4.02
C THR A 60 -14.89 4.38 3.28
N PRO A 61 -14.58 3.64 2.20
CA PRO A 61 -15.60 2.88 1.49
C PRO A 61 -16.27 1.90 2.45
N ARG A 62 -17.60 1.82 2.41
CA ARG A 62 -18.39 0.92 3.25
C ARG A 62 -18.35 -0.53 2.74
N LEU A 63 -17.13 -1.03 2.50
CA LEU A 63 -16.88 -2.43 2.16
C LEU A 63 -16.49 -3.19 3.43
N PRO A 64 -16.95 -4.43 3.63
CA PRO A 64 -16.70 -5.19 4.88
C PRO A 64 -15.23 -5.26 5.31
N ILE A 65 -14.29 -5.15 4.36
CA ILE A 65 -12.84 -5.14 4.61
C ILE A 65 -12.33 -3.88 5.34
N PHE A 66 -13.11 -2.79 5.35
CA PHE A 66 -12.77 -1.52 6.01
C PHE A 66 -13.59 -1.27 7.29
N MET A 67 -14.46 -2.21 7.66
CA MET A 67 -15.24 -2.14 8.88
C MET A 67 -14.35 -2.49 10.07
N ASP A 68 -14.34 -1.66 11.11
CA ASP A 68 -13.66 -2.02 12.36
C ASP A 68 -14.32 -3.27 12.96
N GLY A 69 -13.53 -4.33 13.12
CA GLY A 69 -13.98 -5.60 13.68
C GLY A 69 -14.41 -5.53 15.16
N ARG A 70 -14.08 -4.45 15.88
CA ARG A 70 -14.48 -4.26 17.29
C ARG A 70 -15.75 -3.42 17.44
N THR A 71 -15.86 -2.31 16.70
CA THR A 71 -16.99 -1.36 16.82
C THR A 71 -18.05 -1.51 15.74
N GLY A 72 -17.74 -2.17 14.63
CA GLY A 72 -18.62 -2.26 13.46
C GLY A 72 -18.81 -0.93 12.72
N THR A 73 -17.96 0.06 12.99
CA THR A 73 -18.00 1.37 12.34
C THR A 73 -16.97 1.47 11.22
N TYR A 74 -17.08 2.51 10.39
CA TYR A 74 -16.17 2.77 9.27
C TYR A 74 -15.51 4.14 9.48
N GLY A 75 -14.20 4.21 9.31
CA GLY A 75 -13.46 5.48 9.37
C GLY A 75 -13.30 6.05 10.79
N ILE A 76 -13.07 7.37 10.85
CA ILE A 76 -13.01 8.15 12.09
C ILE A 76 -14.46 8.48 12.50
N PRO A 77 -14.87 8.31 13.78
CA PRO A 77 -16.22 8.67 14.24
C PRO A 77 -16.53 10.16 14.09
#